data_AF-A0A068VBW4-F1
#
_entry.id   AF-A0A068VBW4-F1
#
_cell.length_a   1.000
_cell.length_b   1.000
_cell.length_c   1.000
_cell.angle_alpha   90.00
_cell.angle_beta   90.00
_cell.angle_gamma   90.00
#
_symmetry.space_group_name_H-M   'P 1'
#
loop_
_entity.id
_entity.type
_entity.pdbx_description
1 polymer ?
#
loop_
_entity_poly.entity_id
_entity_poly.type
_entity_poly.pdbx_seq_one_letter_code
_entity_poly.pdbx_strand_id
1 'polypeptide(L)'
;MHKEAVKRPWDEDPFTLTEEVMKNISLEVVREKLLDHVHQEIPYNIEHRLVDWKELRDSSLRIEQHFITPKMSQRKILVGKKGSKIGRIGLEANEELRSIFKRNVHLILMVRLKS
;
A
#
# COMPACT_ATOMS: atom_id res chain seq x y z
N MET A 1 32.43 10.36 26.06
CA MET A 1 32.63 9.35 24.99
C MET A 1 31.79 9.77 23.80
N HIS A 2 32.42 10.31 22.75
CA HIS A 2 31.77 10.60 21.47
C HIS A 2 31.50 9.24 20.78
N LYS A 3 30.23 8.86 20.61
CA LYS A 3 29.87 7.73 19.74
C LYS A 3 29.90 8.25 18.30
N GLU A 4 31.07 8.24 17.68
CA GLU A 4 31.14 8.37 16.23
C GLU A 4 30.57 7.10 15.60
N ALA A 5 29.67 7.27 14.63
CA ALA A 5 29.14 6.16 13.85
C ALA A 5 30.29 5.55 13.03
N VAL A 6 30.51 4.24 13.20
CA VAL A 6 31.50 3.50 12.41
C VAL A 6 31.06 3.54 10.95
N LYS A 7 31.83 4.21 10.08
CA LYS A 7 31.61 4.16 8.63
C LYS A 7 31.83 2.73 8.14
N ARG A 8 30.73 2.00 7.93
CA ARG A 8 30.72 0.70 7.25
C ARG A 8 30.41 0.94 5.76
N PRO A 9 30.99 0.16 4.84
CA PRO A 9 30.55 0.17 3.45
C PRO A 9 29.06 -0.20 3.41
N TRP A 10 28.32 0.39 2.46
CA TRP A 10 26.90 0.07 2.26
C TRP A 10 26.77 -1.42 1.97
N ASP A 11 26.14 -2.18 2.87
CA ASP A 11 26.02 -3.64 2.77
C ASP A 11 25.03 -4.07 1.66
N GLU A 12 24.17 -3.15 1.19
CA GLU A 12 23.15 -3.41 0.18
C GLU A 12 23.18 -2.37 -0.94
N ASP A 13 23.08 -2.85 -2.19
CA ASP A 13 22.90 -1.98 -3.36
C ASP A 13 21.49 -1.34 -3.28
N PRO A 14 21.38 0.00 -3.16
CA PRO A 14 20.09 0.70 -3.05
C PRO A 14 19.18 0.51 -4.29
N PHE A 15 19.69 -0.05 -5.38
CA PHE A 15 18.90 -0.39 -6.57
C PHE A 15 18.32 -1.82 -6.54
N THR A 16 18.63 -2.62 -5.52
CA THR A 16 18.09 -3.98 -5.40
C THR A 16 16.66 -3.93 -4.88
N LEU A 17 15.73 -4.41 -5.70
CA LEU A 17 14.31 -4.52 -5.33
C LEU A 17 14.10 -5.76 -4.46
N THR A 18 14.41 -5.66 -3.17
CA THR A 18 14.10 -6.73 -2.20
C THR A 18 12.59 -6.85 -1.98
N GLU A 19 12.13 -7.98 -1.43
CA GLU A 19 10.71 -8.16 -1.10
C GLU A 19 10.21 -7.06 -0.14
N GLU A 20 11.01 -6.66 0.83
CA GLU A 20 10.68 -5.60 1.77
C GLU A 20 10.54 -4.23 1.06
N VAL A 21 11.44 -3.92 0.12
CA VAL A 21 11.33 -2.72 -0.71
C VAL A 21 10.06 -2.75 -1.56
N MET A 22 9.73 -3.90 -2.17
CA MET A 22 8.48 -4.04 -2.94
C MET A 22 7.23 -3.86 -2.07
N LYS A 23 7.23 -4.39 -0.84
CA LYS A 23 6.13 -4.19 0.11
C LYS A 23 5.94 -2.71 0.44
N ASN A 24 7.03 -2.00 0.73
CA ASN A 24 7.00 -0.57 1.02
C ASN A 24 6.51 0.25 -0.20
N ILE A 25 7.01 -0.04 -1.39
CA ILE A 25 6.50 0.56 -2.64
C ILE A 25 5.00 0.30 -2.78
N SER A 26 4.53 -0.92 -2.51
CA SER A 26 3.10 -1.26 -2.62
C SER A 26 2.23 -0.46 -1.66
N LEU A 27 2.73 -0.15 -0.46
CA LEU A 27 2.02 0.68 0.51
C LEU A 27 2.00 2.14 0.04
N GLU A 28 3.13 2.67 -0.40
CA GLU A 28 3.24 4.07 -0.82
C GLU A 28 2.44 4.37 -2.09
N VAL A 29 2.45 3.49 -3.10
CA VAL A 29 1.62 3.64 -4.31
C VAL A 29 0.13 3.71 -3.93
N VAL A 30 -0.33 2.83 -3.04
CA VAL A 30 -1.73 2.83 -2.60
C VAL A 30 -2.06 4.06 -1.77
N ARG A 31 -1.12 4.53 -0.94
CA ARG A 31 -1.26 5.76 -0.14
C ARG A 31 -1.34 7.00 -1.03
N GLU A 32 -0.53 7.08 -2.07
CA GLU A 32 -0.57 8.16 -3.06
C GLU A 32 -1.96 8.23 -3.72
N LYS A 33 -2.45 7.11 -4.28
CA LYS A 33 -3.78 7.10 -4.90
C LYS A 33 -4.89 7.40 -3.90
N LEU A 34 -4.74 6.97 -2.65
CA LEU A 34 -5.69 7.36 -1.60
C LEU A 34 -5.73 8.88 -1.42
N LEU A 35 -4.57 9.54 -1.34
CA LEU A 35 -4.46 11.00 -1.16
C LEU A 35 -5.07 11.76 -2.35
N ASP A 36 -4.89 11.25 -3.57
CA ASP A 36 -5.47 11.84 -4.78
C ASP A 36 -7.00 11.79 -4.81
N HIS A 37 -7.61 10.72 -4.27
CA HIS A 37 -9.06 10.52 -4.34
C HIS A 37 -9.82 10.91 -3.07
N VAL A 38 -9.13 11.04 -1.94
CA VAL A 38 -9.72 11.30 -0.62
C VAL A 38 -9.13 12.58 -0.04
N HIS A 39 -9.74 13.69 -0.43
CA HIS A 39 -9.47 15.00 0.17
C HIS A 39 -10.18 15.08 1.54
N GLN A 40 -9.48 15.61 2.56
CA GLN A 40 -9.84 15.84 3.99
C GLN A 40 -8.77 15.26 4.92
N GLU A 41 -8.90 15.46 6.24
CA GLU A 41 -8.01 14.85 7.24
C GLU A 41 -8.19 13.32 7.41
N ILE A 42 -8.92 12.66 6.51
CA ILE A 42 -9.23 11.23 6.60
C ILE A 42 -7.99 10.36 6.36
N PRO A 43 -7.20 10.55 5.29
CA PRO A 43 -6.04 9.69 5.02
C PRO A 43 -5.01 9.65 6.16
N TYR A 44 -4.88 10.75 6.91
CA TYR A 44 -3.95 10.84 8.04
C TYR A 44 -4.46 10.14 9.31
N ASN A 45 -5.77 9.92 9.43
CA ASN A 45 -6.42 9.36 10.62
C ASN A 45 -6.84 7.89 10.44
N ILE A 46 -6.36 7.25 9.38
CA ILE A 46 -6.59 5.83 9.13
C ILE A 46 -5.28 5.07 9.14
N GLU A 47 -5.36 3.85 9.61
CA GLU A 47 -4.24 2.93 9.57
C GLU A 47 -4.27 2.16 8.26
N HIS A 48 -3.11 2.08 7.59
CA HIS A 48 -2.93 1.36 6.34
C HIS A 48 -1.94 0.22 6.56
N ARG A 49 -2.39 -1.03 6.34
CA ARG A 49 -1.59 -2.23 6.61
C ARG A 49 -1.56 -3.14 5.40
N LEU A 50 -0.40 -3.75 5.18
CA LEU A 50 -0.26 -4.96 4.38
C LEU A 50 -0.70 -6.16 5.22
N VAL A 51 -1.64 -6.96 4.71
CA VAL A 51 -2.26 -8.08 5.41
C VAL A 51 -1.83 -9.42 4.82
N ASP A 52 -1.70 -9.49 3.49
CA ASP A 52 -1.23 -10.69 2.79
C ASP A 52 -0.31 -10.31 1.64
N TRP A 53 0.75 -11.09 1.47
CA TRP A 53 1.72 -10.97 0.38
C TRP A 53 2.07 -12.37 -0.09
N LYS A 54 1.65 -12.72 -1.31
CA LYS A 54 1.77 -14.09 -1.80
C LYS A 54 2.11 -14.13 -3.28
N GLU A 55 3.20 -14.80 -3.59
CA GLU A 55 3.49 -15.21 -4.96
C GLU A 55 2.62 -16.42 -5.34
N LEU A 56 1.93 -16.32 -6.47
CA LEU A 56 1.08 -17.36 -7.00
C LEU A 56 1.87 -18.26 -7.95
N ARG A 57 1.26 -19.41 -8.31
CA ARG A 57 1.90 -20.43 -9.15
C ARG A 57 2.24 -19.94 -10.57
N ASP A 58 1.53 -18.92 -11.05
CA ASP A 58 1.73 -18.27 -12.35
C ASP A 58 2.71 -17.10 -12.28
N SER A 59 3.49 -17.00 -11.19
CA SER A 59 4.43 -15.90 -10.90
C SER A 59 3.77 -14.53 -10.71
N SER A 60 2.42 -14.46 -10.66
CA SER A 60 1.72 -13.24 -10.27
C SER A 60 1.82 -13.00 -8.76
N LEU A 61 1.68 -11.74 -8.36
CA LEU A 61 1.74 -11.33 -6.97
C LEU A 61 0.35 -10.95 -6.47
N ARG A 62 -0.12 -11.63 -5.43
CA ARG A 62 -1.30 -11.25 -4.67
C ARG A 62 -0.90 -10.36 -3.50
N ILE A 63 -1.53 -9.20 -3.41
CA ILE A 63 -1.30 -8.22 -2.34
C ILE A 63 -2.64 -7.88 -1.72
N GLU A 64 -2.79 -8.06 -0.41
CA GLU A 64 -3.97 -7.62 0.32
C GLU A 64 -3.58 -6.52 1.31
N GLN A 65 -4.21 -5.35 1.18
CA GLN A 65 -4.00 -4.22 2.07
C GLN A 65 -5.31 -3.72 2.66
N HIS A 66 -5.30 -3.36 3.93
CA HIS A 66 -6.47 -2.88 4.64
C HIS A 66 -6.28 -1.44 5.10
N PHE A 67 -7.34 -0.65 4.92
CA PHE A 67 -7.55 0.62 5.58
C PHE A 67 -8.43 0.41 6.80
N ILE A 68 -7.89 0.70 7.99
CA ILE A 68 -8.56 0.52 9.27
C ILE A 68 -8.91 1.90 9.81
N THR A 69 -10.20 2.12 10.07
CA THR A 69 -10.72 3.41 10.54
C THR A 69 -11.57 3.24 11.80
N PRO A 70 -11.49 4.17 12.77
CA PRO A 70 -12.35 4.15 13.95
C PRO A 70 -13.79 4.62 13.67
N LYS A 71 -14.05 5.30 12.54
CA LYS A 71 -15.34 5.98 12.28
C LYS A 71 -16.07 5.41 11.08
N MET A 72 -17.36 5.12 11.25
CA MET A 72 -18.22 4.69 10.15
C MET A 72 -18.39 5.73 9.04
N SER A 73 -18.32 7.02 9.36
CA SER A 73 -18.34 8.10 8.36
C SER A 73 -17.13 8.04 7.43
N GLN A 74 -15.93 7.86 8.00
CA GLN A 74 -14.68 7.70 7.24
C GLN A 74 -14.74 6.47 6.34
N ARG A 75 -15.22 5.32 6.85
CA ARG A 75 -15.43 4.11 6.03
C ARG A 75 -16.33 4.38 4.82
N LYS A 76 -17.45 5.08 5.01
CA LYS A 76 -18.36 5.44 3.89
C LYS A 76 -17.68 6.32 2.85
N ILE A 77 -16.84 7.27 3.28
CA ILE A 77 -16.10 8.17 2.37
C ILE A 77 -15.05 7.40 1.57
N LEU A 78 -14.28 6.53 2.23
CA LEU A 78 -13.25 5.69 1.60
C LEU A 78 -13.84 4.73 0.56
N VAL A 79 -14.93 4.05 0.92
CA VAL A 79 -15.61 3.11 0.01
C VAL A 79 -16.28 3.87 -1.15
N GLY A 80 -16.89 5.01 -0.86
CA GLY A 80 -17.67 5.77 -1.84
C GLY A 80 -18.99 5.10 -2.22
N LYS A 81 -19.76 5.75 -3.10
CA LYS A 81 -21.07 5.23 -3.55
C LYS A 81 -20.88 3.89 -4.26
N LYS A 82 -21.47 2.82 -3.74
CA LYS A 82 -21.37 1.45 -4.28
C LYS A 82 -19.91 0.95 -4.45
N GLY A 83 -18.96 1.42 -3.63
CA GLY A 83 -17.56 0.99 -3.74
C GLY A 83 -16.76 1.66 -4.85
N SER A 84 -17.34 2.65 -5.56
CA SER A 84 -16.69 3.32 -6.69
C SER A 84 -15.34 3.94 -6.37
N LYS A 85 -15.18 4.53 -5.16
CA LYS A 85 -13.95 5.23 -4.81
C LYS A 85 -12.80 4.27 -4.52
N ILE A 86 -13.02 3.31 -3.63
CA ILE A 86 -12.00 2.30 -3.31
C ILE A 86 -11.68 1.42 -4.52
N GLY A 87 -12.66 1.15 -5.39
CA GLY A 87 -12.44 0.43 -6.64
C GLY A 87 -11.53 1.19 -7.60
N ARG A 88 -11.72 2.52 -7.72
CA ARG A 88 -10.86 3.38 -8.55
C ARG A 88 -9.43 3.43 -8.03
N ILE A 89 -9.24 3.65 -6.72
CA ILE A 89 -7.92 3.62 -6.07
C ILE A 89 -7.23 2.27 -6.34
N GLY A 90 -7.96 1.17 -6.16
CA GLY A 90 -7.44 -0.17 -6.38
C GLY A 90 -7.04 -0.42 -7.84
N LEU A 91 -7.82 0.07 -8.81
CA LEU A 91 -7.50 -0.06 -10.23
C LEU A 91 -6.20 0.67 -10.58
N GLU A 92 -6.13 1.96 -10.24
CA GLU A 92 -4.98 2.82 -10.56
C GLU A 92 -3.70 2.31 -9.88
N ALA A 93 -3.77 1.96 -8.59
CA ALA A 93 -2.63 1.41 -7.86
C ALA A 93 -2.20 0.05 -8.42
N ASN A 94 -3.14 -0.81 -8.83
CA ASN A 94 -2.81 -2.11 -9.40
C ASN A 94 -2.08 -1.98 -10.76
N GLU A 95 -2.53 -1.07 -11.62
CA GLU A 95 -1.87 -0.77 -12.90
C GLU A 95 -0.44 -0.25 -12.69
N GLU A 96 -0.25 0.66 -11.75
CA GLU A 96 1.07 1.19 -11.41
C GLU A 96 2.00 0.12 -10.84
N LEU A 97 1.52 -0.72 -9.91
CA LEU A 97 2.32 -1.81 -9.34
C LEU A 97 2.71 -2.85 -10.39
N ARG A 98 1.84 -3.15 -11.36
CA ARG A 98 2.19 -3.99 -12.51
C ARG A 98 3.32 -3.38 -13.33
N SER A 99 3.30 -2.06 -13.54
CA SER A 99 4.37 -1.34 -14.25
C SER A 99 5.69 -1.35 -13.48
N ILE A 100 5.66 -1.15 -12.16
CA ILE A 100 6.88 -1.12 -11.33
C ILE A 100 7.49 -2.52 -11.19
N PHE A 101 6.69 -3.53 -10.85
CA PHE A 101 7.19 -4.88 -10.58
C PHE A 101 7.38 -5.74 -11.83
N LYS A 102 6.97 -5.25 -13.01
CA LYS A 102 7.09 -5.96 -14.30
C LYS A 102 6.46 -7.37 -14.29
N ARG A 103 5.43 -7.57 -13.49
CA ARG A 103 4.65 -8.81 -13.38
C ARG A 103 3.20 -8.53 -13.05
N ASN A 104 2.34 -9.53 -13.21
CA ASN A 104 0.94 -9.42 -12.84
C ASN A 104 0.77 -9.20 -11.33
N VAL A 105 -0.13 -8.29 -10.96
CA VAL A 105 -0.45 -7.96 -9.56
C VAL A 105 -1.96 -8.06 -9.35
N HIS A 106 -2.35 -8.74 -8.29
CA HIS A 106 -3.73 -8.84 -7.80
C HIS A 106 -3.82 -8.11 -6.47
N LEU A 107 -3.94 -6.78 -6.55
CA LEU A 107 -4.15 -5.92 -5.39
C LEU A 107 -5.60 -5.97 -4.92
N ILE A 108 -5.79 -6.22 -3.62
CA ILE A 108 -7.08 -6.19 -2.94
C ILE A 108 -7.03 -5.17 -1.82
N LEU A 109 -7.96 -4.24 -1.87
CA LEU A 109 -8.13 -3.21 -0.85
C LEU A 109 -9.42 -3.45 -0.07
N MET A 110 -9.32 -3.48 1.26
CA MET A 110 -10.49 -3.56 2.14
C MET A 110 -10.52 -2.38 3.10
N VAL A 111 -11.72 -1.91 3.43
CA VAL A 111 -11.93 -0.88 4.46
C VAL A 111 -12.64 -1.52 5.66
N ARG A 112 -11.94 -1.59 6.79
CA ARG A 112 -12.43 -2.19 8.03
C ARG A 112 -12.62 -1.14 9.11
N LEU A 113 -13.58 -1.38 9.98
CA LEU A 113 -13.66 -0.64 11.24
C LEU A 113 -12.63 -1.21 12.21
N LYS A 114 -12.06 -0.34 13.05
CA LYS A 114 -11.35 -0.78 14.24
C LYS A 114 -12.37 -1.38 15.21
N SER A 115 -12.20 -2.66 15.54
CA SER A 115 -12.96 -3.34 16.60
C SER A 115 -12.55 -2.85 17.98
#